data_AF-A0A8T2MTE8-F1
#
_entry.id   AF-A0A8T2MTE8-F1
#
_cell.length_a   1.000
_cell.length_b   1.000
_cell.length_c   1.000
_cell.angle_alpha   90.00
_cell.angle_beta   90.00
_cell.angle_gamma   90.00
#
_symmetry.space_group_name_H-M   'P 1'
#
loop_
_entity.id
_entity.type
_entity.pdbx_description
1 polymer ?
#
loop_
_entity_poly.entity_id
_entity_poly.type
_entity_poly.pdbx_seq_one_letter_code
_entity_poly.pdbx_strand_id
1 'polypeptide(L)'
;IVDKALEEPKYSSLYAQLCLRLAEDAPNFDGPSQEIQTTKKQSTTFRRLLISKLQDEFENRTRNVEIYDKNDNPLSCEEEEQRSIAKIKMLGNIKFIGELGKLDLIHESILHKCIKTLLEKKKRVQLKDVGEDLECLCQIMRTVGPRLDHEKAKSLMDQYFGRMRSLMNSKDLPARIRFLLQDTVELRENHWVPRKAFLDNGPKTITQIRQDAVK
;
A
#
# COMPACT_ATOMS: atom_id res chain seq x y z
N ILE A 1 -18.37 -3.02 -1.18
CA ILE A 1 -17.13 -2.83 -1.98
C ILE A 1 -15.91 -3.25 -1.18
N VAL A 2 -15.66 -2.63 -0.01
CA VAL A 2 -14.48 -2.94 0.82
C VAL A 2 -14.38 -4.44 1.12
N ASP A 3 -15.45 -5.08 1.61
CA ASP A 3 -15.41 -6.52 1.95
C ASP A 3 -15.00 -7.39 0.76
N LYS A 4 -15.55 -7.12 -0.43
CA LYS A 4 -15.18 -7.80 -1.67
C LYS A 4 -13.75 -7.52 -2.12
N ALA A 5 -13.27 -6.29 -1.96
CA ALA A 5 -11.88 -5.96 -2.25
C ALA A 5 -10.89 -6.69 -1.32
N LEU A 6 -11.31 -7.05 -0.11
CA LEU A 6 -10.52 -7.84 0.83
C LEU A 6 -10.56 -9.35 0.54
N GLU A 7 -11.70 -9.86 0.05
CA GLU A 7 -11.83 -11.25 -0.42
C GLU A 7 -11.02 -11.49 -1.70
N GLU A 8 -11.00 -10.49 -2.60
CA GLU A 8 -10.42 -10.61 -3.94
C GLU A 8 -9.36 -9.52 -4.19
N PRO A 9 -8.20 -9.58 -3.50
CA PRO A 9 -7.16 -8.54 -3.59
C PRO A 9 -6.53 -8.41 -4.98
N LYS A 10 -6.71 -9.41 -5.86
CA LYS A 10 -6.27 -9.33 -7.27
C LYS A 10 -7.05 -8.27 -8.06
N TYR A 11 -8.28 -7.96 -7.64
CA TYR A 11 -9.14 -6.97 -8.29
C TYR A 11 -9.18 -5.64 -7.52
N SER A 12 -8.26 -5.40 -6.59
CA SER A 12 -8.19 -4.15 -5.82
C SER A 12 -8.22 -2.90 -6.69
N SER A 13 -7.53 -2.89 -7.84
CA SER A 13 -7.58 -1.76 -8.78
C SER A 13 -8.97 -1.54 -9.38
N LEU A 14 -9.74 -2.59 -9.65
CA LEU A 14 -11.09 -2.48 -10.21
C LEU A 14 -12.05 -1.89 -9.18
N TYR A 15 -11.98 -2.39 -7.94
CA TYR A 15 -12.78 -1.85 -6.84
C TYR A 15 -12.41 -0.40 -6.50
N ALA A 16 -11.13 -0.03 -6.61
CA ALA A 16 -10.68 1.35 -6.40
C ALA A 16 -11.26 2.29 -7.46
N GLN A 17 -11.31 1.87 -8.74
CA GLN A 17 -11.95 2.64 -9.81
C GLN A 17 -13.46 2.78 -9.59
N LEU A 18 -14.14 1.73 -9.09
CA LEU A 18 -15.55 1.83 -8.71
C LEU A 18 -15.76 2.85 -7.58
N CYS A 19 -14.90 2.83 -6.55
CA CYS A 19 -14.93 3.85 -5.49
C CYS A 19 -14.71 5.26 -6.04
N LEU A 20 -13.85 5.43 -7.06
CA LEU A 20 -13.64 6.73 -7.70
C LEU A 20 -14.93 7.24 -8.36
N ARG A 21 -15.57 6.40 -9.17
CA ARG A 21 -16.84 6.76 -9.81
C ARG A 21 -17.92 7.13 -8.79
N LEU A 22 -18.04 6.36 -7.71
CA LEU A 22 -18.98 6.68 -6.64
C LEU A 22 -18.62 7.97 -5.90
N ALA A 23 -17.32 8.28 -5.73
CA ALA A 23 -16.91 9.52 -5.11
C ALA A 23 -17.22 10.76 -5.97
N GLU A 24 -17.26 10.60 -7.29
CA GLU A 24 -17.56 11.65 -8.27
C GLU A 24 -19.07 11.81 -8.52
N ASP A 25 -19.79 10.68 -8.66
CA ASP A 25 -21.18 10.66 -9.11
C ASP A 25 -22.21 10.64 -7.97
N ALA A 26 -21.82 10.22 -6.76
CA ALA A 26 -22.78 10.11 -5.65
C ALA A 26 -23.18 11.48 -5.10
N PRO A 27 -24.47 11.70 -4.80
CA PRO A 27 -24.93 12.92 -4.16
C PRO A 27 -24.26 13.12 -2.80
N ASN A 28 -23.98 14.38 -2.46
CA ASN A 28 -23.48 14.75 -1.14
C ASN A 28 -24.65 14.95 -0.18
N PHE A 29 -24.64 14.23 0.93
CA PHE A 29 -25.63 14.31 2.00
C PHE A 29 -25.08 14.98 3.27
N ASP A 30 -23.82 15.41 3.25
CA ASP A 30 -23.22 16.14 4.35
C ASP A 30 -23.83 17.56 4.39
N GLY A 31 -24.26 18.01 5.58
CA GLY A 31 -24.86 19.32 5.76
C GLY A 31 -23.90 20.47 5.38
N PRO A 32 -24.41 21.70 5.17
CA PRO A 32 -23.57 22.85 4.84
C PRO A 32 -22.57 23.08 5.98
N SER A 33 -21.32 22.67 5.75
CA SER A 33 -20.24 22.85 6.72
C SER A 33 -19.82 24.32 6.68
N GLN A 34 -19.90 25.01 7.82
CA GLN A 34 -19.61 26.45 7.93
C GLN A 34 -18.12 26.81 7.77
N GLU A 35 -17.22 25.85 7.59
CA GLU A 35 -15.79 26.11 7.53
C GLU A 35 -15.15 25.55 6.25
N ILE A 36 -14.48 26.49 5.56
CA ILE A 36 -13.40 26.31 4.57
C ILE A 36 -13.83 26.38 3.10
N GLN A 37 -13.93 27.63 2.62
CA GLN A 37 -13.95 28.03 1.21
C GLN A 37 -12.59 27.87 0.48
N THR A 38 -11.64 27.06 0.97
CA THR A 38 -10.29 27.03 0.39
C THR A 38 -9.79 25.61 0.15
N THR A 39 -10.47 24.85 -0.70
CA THR A 39 -9.90 24.05 -1.81
C THR A 39 -10.97 23.12 -2.39
N LYS A 40 -11.21 23.21 -3.70
CA LYS A 40 -12.18 22.43 -4.48
C LYS A 40 -11.76 20.94 -4.63
N LYS A 41 -11.57 20.21 -3.55
CA LYS A 41 -11.59 18.74 -3.55
C LYS A 41 -12.78 18.33 -2.70
N GLN A 42 -13.94 18.20 -3.34
CA GLN A 42 -15.23 17.88 -2.71
C GLN A 42 -15.05 16.80 -1.63
N SER A 43 -15.20 17.21 -0.37
CA SER A 43 -15.48 16.28 0.71
C SER A 43 -16.92 15.82 0.53
N THR A 44 -17.10 14.67 -0.13
CA THR A 44 -18.42 14.04 -0.30
C THR A 44 -18.70 13.10 0.86
N THR A 45 -19.97 12.89 1.19
CA THR A 45 -20.42 11.87 2.15
C THR A 45 -19.78 10.52 1.85
N PHE A 46 -19.74 10.12 0.57
CA PHE A 46 -19.12 8.86 0.17
C PHE A 46 -17.64 8.81 0.54
N ARG A 47 -16.86 9.84 0.21
CA ARG A 47 -15.42 9.89 0.53
C ARG A 47 -15.16 9.82 2.03
N ARG A 48 -15.96 10.56 2.82
CA ARG A 48 -15.88 10.54 4.29
C ARG A 48 -16.17 9.15 4.87
N LEU A 49 -17.25 8.52 4.43
CA LEU A 49 -17.64 7.17 4.88
C LEU A 49 -16.62 6.11 4.43
N LEU A 50 -16.08 6.23 3.22
CA LEU A 50 -15.04 5.35 2.71
C LEU A 50 -13.79 5.41 3.57
N ILE A 51 -13.32 6.63 3.90
CA ILE A 51 -12.15 6.81 4.77
C ILE A 51 -12.40 6.20 6.16
N SER A 52 -13.56 6.45 6.77
CA SER A 52 -13.93 5.86 8.06
C SER A 52 -13.89 4.33 8.01
N LYS A 53 -14.57 3.73 7.02
CA LYS A 53 -14.63 2.28 6.87
C LYS A 53 -13.24 1.65 6.67
N LEU A 54 -12.35 2.31 5.92
CA LEU A 54 -10.99 1.81 5.71
C LEU A 54 -10.11 1.91 6.96
N GLN A 55 -10.29 2.96 7.77
CA GLN A 55 -9.60 3.06 9.06
C GLN A 55 -10.04 1.94 9.99
N ASP A 56 -11.34 1.71 10.11
CA ASP A 56 -11.89 0.63 10.94
C ASP A 56 -11.39 -0.74 10.49
N GLU A 57 -11.41 -1.02 9.18
CA GLU A 57 -10.89 -2.28 8.64
C GLU A 57 -9.39 -2.41 8.87
N PHE A 58 -8.59 -1.35 8.65
CA PHE A 58 -7.14 -1.41 8.89
C PHE A 58 -6.81 -1.74 10.35
N GLU A 59 -7.48 -1.08 11.29
CA GLU A 59 -7.29 -1.30 12.73
C GLU A 59 -7.75 -2.69 13.15
N ASN A 60 -8.90 -3.16 12.66
CA ASN A 60 -9.41 -4.50 12.94
C ASN A 60 -8.47 -5.59 12.40
N ARG A 61 -7.95 -5.45 11.17
CA ARG A 61 -7.02 -6.45 10.60
C ARG A 61 -5.69 -6.47 11.33
N THR A 62 -5.16 -5.30 11.69
CA THR A 62 -3.92 -5.20 12.45
C THR A 62 -4.08 -5.88 13.82
N ARG A 63 -5.17 -5.59 14.53
CA ARG A 63 -5.49 -6.20 15.83
C ARG A 63 -5.61 -7.73 15.72
N ASN A 64 -6.24 -8.24 14.66
CA ASN A 64 -6.39 -9.68 14.46
C ASN A 64 -5.05 -10.42 14.30
N VAL A 65 -4.05 -9.79 13.69
CA VAL A 65 -2.70 -10.36 13.59
C VAL A 65 -1.98 -10.26 14.93
N GLU A 66 -2.11 -9.13 15.62
CA GLU A 66 -1.45 -8.87 16.91
C GLU A 66 -1.88 -9.82 18.04
N ILE A 67 -3.11 -10.35 18.00
CA ILE A 67 -3.59 -11.33 18.98
C ILE A 67 -2.62 -12.51 19.10
N TYR A 68 -2.10 -12.97 17.97
CA TYR A 68 -1.15 -14.10 17.91
C TYR A 68 0.31 -13.70 18.19
N ASP A 69 0.61 -12.40 18.21
CA ASP A 69 1.95 -11.87 18.49
C ASP A 69 2.12 -11.44 19.97
N LYS A 70 1.05 -11.40 20.77
CA LYS A 70 1.07 -10.94 22.19
C LYS A 70 1.42 -12.02 23.21
N ASN A 71 1.01 -13.28 23.04
CA ASN A 71 1.22 -14.36 24.03
C ASN A 71 2.49 -15.18 23.78
N ASP A 72 3.56 -15.06 24.60
CA ASP A 72 4.90 -15.65 24.29
C ASP A 72 4.96 -17.19 24.25
N ASN A 73 3.81 -17.82 24.38
CA ASN A 73 3.66 -19.25 24.19
C ASN A 73 3.79 -19.62 22.70
N PRO A 74 4.35 -20.80 22.40
CA PRO A 74 4.27 -21.39 21.07
C PRO A 74 2.81 -21.49 20.64
N LEU A 75 2.53 -21.06 19.40
CA LEU A 75 1.21 -21.25 18.79
C LEU A 75 1.03 -22.72 18.43
N SER A 76 -0.18 -23.24 18.57
CA SER A 76 -0.56 -24.52 17.97
C SER A 76 -0.58 -24.42 16.43
N CYS A 77 -0.54 -25.57 15.74
CA CYS A 77 -0.63 -25.59 14.28
C CYS A 77 -1.89 -24.87 13.75
N GLU A 78 -3.02 -25.00 14.46
CA GLU A 78 -4.29 -24.34 14.10
C GLU A 78 -4.20 -22.81 14.30
N GLU A 79 -3.58 -22.35 15.38
CA GLU A 79 -3.37 -20.91 15.60
C GLU A 79 -2.38 -20.31 14.59
N GLU A 80 -1.37 -21.07 14.16
CA GLU A 80 -0.39 -20.63 13.16
C GLU A 80 -1.01 -20.52 11.76
N GLU A 81 -1.90 -21.46 11.40
CA GLU A 81 -2.72 -21.35 10.18
C GLU A 81 -3.64 -20.13 10.24
N GLN A 82 -4.34 -19.93 11.35
CA GLN A 82 -5.25 -18.80 11.52
C GLN A 82 -4.51 -17.45 11.50
N ARG A 83 -3.32 -17.39 12.10
CA ARG A 83 -2.41 -16.23 12.01
C ARG A 83 -2.00 -15.96 10.56
N SER A 84 -1.68 -16.99 9.80
CA SER A 84 -1.30 -16.87 8.38
C SER A 84 -2.47 -16.33 7.54
N ILE A 85 -3.69 -16.83 7.77
CA ILE A 85 -4.91 -16.30 7.14
C ILE A 85 -5.14 -14.83 7.52
N ALA A 86 -4.97 -14.47 8.79
CA ALA A 86 -5.10 -13.09 9.25
C ALA A 86 -4.08 -12.17 8.57
N LYS A 87 -2.82 -12.64 8.43
CA LYS A 87 -1.74 -11.91 7.74
C LYS A 87 -2.07 -11.69 6.26
N ILE A 88 -2.55 -12.71 5.55
CA ILE A 88 -2.98 -12.58 4.14
C ILE A 88 -4.06 -11.50 4.00
N LYS A 89 -5.07 -11.51 4.88
CA LYS A 89 -6.15 -10.50 4.87
C LYS A 89 -5.63 -9.09 5.18
N MET A 90 -4.70 -8.95 6.13
CA MET A 90 -4.05 -7.68 6.44
C MET A 90 -3.27 -7.12 5.23
N LEU A 91 -2.47 -7.96 4.57
CA LEU A 91 -1.71 -7.56 3.39
C LEU A 91 -2.63 -7.21 2.20
N GLY A 92 -3.71 -7.95 2.00
CA GLY A 92 -4.75 -7.63 1.02
C GLY A 92 -5.39 -6.26 1.27
N ASN A 93 -5.70 -5.95 2.53
CA ASN A 93 -6.22 -4.64 2.91
C ASN A 93 -5.23 -3.51 2.59
N ILE A 94 -3.96 -3.68 2.93
CA ILE A 94 -2.92 -2.69 2.64
C ILE A 94 -2.80 -2.46 1.12
N LYS A 95 -2.80 -3.53 0.31
CA LYS A 95 -2.79 -3.41 -1.16
C LYS A 95 -3.97 -2.58 -1.67
N PHE A 96 -5.18 -2.84 -1.17
CA PHE A 96 -6.36 -2.08 -1.56
C PHE A 96 -6.27 -0.60 -1.15
N ILE A 97 -5.79 -0.31 0.06
CA ILE A 97 -5.53 1.06 0.53
C ILE A 97 -4.52 1.75 -0.41
N GLY A 98 -3.47 1.05 -0.86
CA GLY A 98 -2.51 1.57 -1.84
C GLY A 98 -3.16 1.99 -3.16
N GLU A 99 -4.05 1.17 -3.71
CA GLU A 99 -4.79 1.49 -4.94
C GLU A 99 -5.73 2.69 -4.77
N LEU A 100 -6.40 2.82 -3.63
CA LEU A 100 -7.21 4.00 -3.32
C LEU A 100 -6.36 5.27 -3.13
N GLY A 101 -5.18 5.12 -2.54
CA GLY A 101 -4.20 6.19 -2.37
C GLY A 101 -3.72 6.73 -3.71
N LYS A 102 -3.51 5.86 -4.69
CA LYS A 102 -3.16 6.25 -6.08
C LYS A 102 -4.21 7.16 -6.72
N LEU A 103 -5.49 6.95 -6.41
CA LEU A 103 -6.62 7.69 -6.97
C LEU A 103 -7.03 8.92 -6.13
N ASP A 104 -6.26 9.29 -5.12
CA ASP A 104 -6.56 10.42 -4.22
C ASP A 104 -7.89 10.30 -3.45
N LEU A 105 -8.39 9.08 -3.27
CA LEU A 105 -9.61 8.83 -2.52
C LEU A 105 -9.41 8.88 -1.01
N ILE A 106 -8.18 8.66 -0.55
CA ILE A 106 -7.82 8.61 0.86
C ILE A 106 -6.66 9.55 1.20
N HIS A 107 -6.60 9.92 2.48
CA HIS A 107 -5.54 10.76 3.02
C HIS A 107 -4.21 10.00 3.14
N GLU A 108 -3.08 10.70 3.06
CA GLU A 108 -1.74 10.09 3.20
C GLU A 108 -1.47 9.48 4.58
N SER A 109 -2.21 9.91 5.61
CA SER A 109 -2.02 9.45 6.98
C SER A 109 -2.23 7.94 7.14
N ILE A 110 -3.23 7.35 6.46
CA ILE A 110 -3.45 5.90 6.50
C ILE A 110 -2.37 5.15 5.71
N LEU A 111 -1.85 5.72 4.61
CA LEU A 111 -0.74 5.13 3.86
C LEU A 111 0.54 5.07 4.70
N HIS A 112 0.85 6.14 5.43
CA HIS A 112 1.97 6.16 6.38
C HIS A 112 1.80 5.14 7.51
N LYS A 113 0.58 4.94 8.03
CA LYS A 113 0.29 3.87 9.00
C LYS A 113 0.59 2.50 8.39
N CYS A 114 0.12 2.21 7.19
CA CYS A 114 0.40 0.94 6.51
C CYS A 114 1.92 0.69 6.34
N ILE A 115 2.66 1.70 5.86
CA ILE A 115 4.13 1.60 5.68
C ILE A 115 4.82 1.30 7.02
N LYS A 116 4.41 1.98 8.09
CA LYS A 116 4.97 1.78 9.43
C LYS A 116 4.72 0.34 9.91
N THR A 117 3.50 -0.17 9.77
CA THR A 117 3.15 -1.55 10.16
C THR A 117 3.96 -2.60 9.38
N LEU A 118 4.25 -2.37 8.09
CA LEU A 118 5.06 -3.29 7.28
C LEU A 118 6.56 -3.26 7.62
N LEU A 119 7.07 -2.12 8.11
CA LEU A 119 8.48 -1.95 8.49
C LEU A 119 8.79 -2.33 9.95
N GLU A 120 7.75 -2.51 10.76
CA GLU A 120 7.88 -2.79 12.18
C GLU A 120 8.50 -4.17 12.43
N LYS A 121 9.56 -4.22 13.22
CA LYS A 121 10.19 -5.48 13.62
C LYS A 121 9.39 -6.09 14.76
N LYS A 122 8.67 -7.18 14.48
CA LYS A 122 7.96 -7.96 15.50
C LYS A 122 8.91 -8.93 16.20
N LYS A 123 8.86 -9.01 17.53
CA LYS A 123 9.77 -9.84 18.35
C LYS A 123 9.75 -11.32 17.96
N ARG A 124 8.57 -11.87 17.63
CA ARG A 124 8.39 -13.28 17.27
C ARG A 124 8.69 -13.61 15.81
N VAL A 125 8.70 -12.62 14.93
CA VAL A 125 8.83 -12.85 13.51
C VAL A 125 10.31 -12.81 13.16
N GLN A 126 10.84 -13.95 12.71
CA GLN A 126 12.21 -13.99 12.22
C GLN A 126 12.29 -13.21 10.91
N LEU A 127 13.47 -12.66 10.63
CA LEU A 127 13.64 -11.82 9.44
C LEU A 127 13.35 -12.57 8.14
N LYS A 128 13.57 -13.89 8.11
CA LYS A 128 13.24 -14.75 6.97
C LYS A 128 11.74 -14.77 6.63
N ASP A 129 10.87 -14.52 7.62
CA ASP A 129 9.41 -14.63 7.52
C ASP A 129 8.72 -13.28 7.24
N VAL A 130 9.48 -12.18 7.12
CA VAL A 130 8.95 -10.85 6.74
C VAL A 130 8.93 -10.61 5.23
N GLY A 131 9.30 -11.61 4.41
CA GLY A 131 9.41 -11.45 2.96
C GLY A 131 8.15 -10.90 2.29
N GLU A 132 6.97 -11.39 2.68
CA GLU A 132 5.69 -10.92 2.14
C GLU A 132 5.37 -9.47 2.56
N ASP A 133 5.73 -9.08 3.78
CA ASP A 133 5.53 -7.73 4.29
C ASP A 133 6.40 -6.74 3.50
N LEU A 134 7.65 -7.11 3.23
CA LEU A 134 8.59 -6.32 2.44
C LEU A 134 8.20 -6.25 0.96
N GLU A 135 7.63 -7.32 0.42
CA GLU A 135 7.06 -7.30 -0.93
C GLU A 135 5.87 -6.34 -1.03
N CYS A 136 4.96 -6.39 -0.05
CA CYS A 136 3.83 -5.46 0.02
C CYS A 136 4.30 -4.01 0.20
N LEU A 137 5.35 -3.79 1.01
CA LEU A 137 5.97 -2.48 1.19
C LEU A 137 6.52 -1.94 -0.13
N CYS A 138 7.30 -2.75 -0.86
CA CYS A 138 7.86 -2.34 -2.15
C CYS A 138 6.75 -1.99 -3.15
N GLN A 139 5.66 -2.76 -3.15
CA GLN A 139 4.49 -2.48 -4.00
C GLN A 139 3.84 -1.13 -3.63
N ILE A 140 3.56 -0.89 -2.35
CA ILE A 140 3.03 0.39 -1.84
C ILE A 140 3.94 1.55 -2.25
N MET A 141 5.24 1.42 -2.04
CA MET A 141 6.22 2.47 -2.37
C MET A 141 6.23 2.79 -3.86
N ARG A 142 6.09 1.80 -4.75
CA ARG A 142 5.97 2.07 -6.19
C ARG A 142 4.66 2.76 -6.56
N THR A 143 3.57 2.36 -5.93
CA THR A 143 2.23 2.85 -6.27
C THR A 143 1.98 4.29 -5.78
N VAL A 144 2.35 4.59 -4.53
CA VAL A 144 2.06 5.88 -3.88
C VAL A 144 3.29 6.67 -3.44
N GLY A 145 4.49 6.09 -3.50
CA GLY A 145 5.73 6.73 -3.06
C GLY A 145 6.02 8.11 -3.69
N PRO A 146 5.86 8.31 -5.02
CA PRO A 146 6.09 9.62 -5.63
C PRO A 146 5.18 10.71 -5.05
N ARG A 147 3.97 10.32 -4.61
CA ARG A 147 2.99 11.23 -4.02
C ARG A 147 3.26 11.52 -2.55
N LEU A 148 3.80 10.54 -1.82
CA LEU A 148 4.14 10.67 -0.40
C LEU A 148 5.49 11.37 -0.18
N ASP A 149 6.37 11.42 -1.19
CA ASP A 149 7.73 11.96 -1.06
C ASP A 149 7.80 13.45 -1.41
N HIS A 150 7.10 14.28 -0.63
CA HIS A 150 7.16 15.75 -0.71
C HIS A 150 7.93 16.34 0.47
N GLU A 151 8.29 17.62 0.40
CA GLU A 151 9.16 18.30 1.38
C GLU A 151 8.73 18.09 2.84
N LYS A 152 7.44 18.24 3.14
CA LYS A 152 6.90 18.05 4.50
C LYS A 152 7.04 16.60 5.03
N ALA A 153 6.98 15.61 4.16
CA ALA A 153 7.06 14.19 4.51
C ALA A 153 8.49 13.62 4.33
N LYS A 154 9.42 14.41 3.79
CA LYS A 154 10.80 13.99 3.47
C LYS A 154 11.50 13.29 4.64
N SER A 155 11.44 13.86 5.84
CA SER A 155 12.06 13.28 7.04
C SER A 155 11.53 11.87 7.35
N LEU A 156 10.21 11.66 7.18
CA LEU A 156 9.57 10.38 7.44
C LEU A 156 9.92 9.37 6.34
N MET A 157 9.93 9.80 5.08
CA MET A 157 10.36 8.97 3.94
C MET A 157 11.84 8.58 4.06
N ASP A 158 12.71 9.49 4.50
CA ASP A 158 14.13 9.21 4.74
C ASP A 158 14.33 8.14 5.82
N GLN A 159 13.51 8.14 6.87
CA GLN A 159 13.52 7.08 7.89
C GLN A 159 13.08 5.72 7.30
N TYR A 160 12.00 5.68 6.51
CA TYR A 160 11.56 4.44 5.87
C TYR A 160 12.62 3.85 4.95
N PHE A 161 13.21 4.67 4.10
CA PHE A 161 14.26 4.23 3.17
C PHE A 161 15.57 3.91 3.88
N GLY A 162 15.88 4.58 5.00
CA GLY A 162 16.96 4.18 5.90
C GLY A 162 16.77 2.76 6.44
N ARG A 163 15.55 2.42 6.87
CA ARG A 163 15.21 1.07 7.31
C ARG A 163 15.30 0.07 6.16
N MET A 164 14.77 0.39 4.97
CA MET A 164 14.86 -0.48 3.78
C MET A 164 16.32 -0.76 3.38
N ARG A 165 17.20 0.23 3.45
CA ARG A 165 18.65 0.04 3.21
C ARG A 165 19.30 -0.89 4.24
N SER A 166 18.91 -0.82 5.51
CA SER A 166 19.40 -1.77 6.51
C SER A 166 18.96 -3.21 6.21
N LEU A 167 17.76 -3.37 5.67
CA LEU A 167 17.17 -4.68 5.37
C LEU A 167 17.77 -5.30 4.11
N MET A 168 17.96 -4.55 3.02
CA MET A 168 18.52 -5.10 1.77
C MET A 168 19.94 -5.68 1.92
N ASN A 169 20.70 -5.21 2.92
CA ASN A 169 22.05 -5.70 3.23
C ASN A 169 22.05 -6.91 4.19
N SER A 170 20.90 -7.30 4.76
CA SER A 170 20.81 -8.43 5.67
C SER A 170 20.89 -9.76 4.92
N LYS A 171 21.80 -10.65 5.34
CA LYS A 171 21.96 -11.98 4.73
C LYS A 171 20.82 -12.95 5.09
N ASP A 172 20.02 -12.64 6.11
CA ASP A 172 18.89 -13.47 6.54
C ASP A 172 17.65 -13.31 5.63
N LEU A 173 17.68 -12.36 4.69
CA LEU A 173 16.62 -12.17 3.71
C LEU A 173 16.92 -12.89 2.39
N PRO A 174 15.89 -13.51 1.76
CA PRO A 174 16.02 -14.09 0.43
C PRO A 174 16.55 -13.05 -0.58
N ALA A 175 17.45 -13.47 -1.48
CA ALA A 175 18.04 -12.59 -2.49
C ALA A 175 16.99 -11.81 -3.29
N ARG A 176 15.89 -12.47 -3.69
CA ARG A 176 14.75 -11.83 -4.38
C ARG A 176 14.21 -10.62 -3.62
N ILE A 177 14.02 -10.72 -2.31
CA ILE A 177 13.50 -9.62 -1.48
C ILE A 177 14.53 -8.50 -1.35
N ARG A 178 15.83 -8.84 -1.22
CA ARG A 178 16.91 -7.85 -1.18
C ARG A 178 17.00 -7.05 -2.47
N PHE A 179 16.88 -7.71 -3.63
CA PHE A 179 16.81 -7.05 -4.93
C PHE A 179 15.55 -6.19 -5.07
N LEU A 180 14.39 -6.67 -4.59
CA LEU A 180 13.15 -5.90 -4.61
C LEU A 180 13.25 -4.58 -3.81
N LEU A 181 13.90 -4.65 -2.64
CA LEU A 181 14.20 -3.48 -1.82
C LEU A 181 15.19 -2.54 -2.52
N GLN A 182 16.27 -3.10 -3.08
CA GLN A 182 17.26 -2.34 -3.84
C GLN A 182 16.61 -1.57 -4.99
N ASP A 183 15.82 -2.23 -5.83
CA ASP A 183 15.11 -1.61 -6.94
C ASP A 183 14.21 -0.46 -6.48
N THR A 184 13.58 -0.62 -5.32
CA THR A 184 12.68 0.40 -4.76
C THR A 184 13.47 1.60 -4.20
N VAL A 185 14.62 1.35 -3.57
CA VAL A 185 15.54 2.41 -3.10
C VAL A 185 16.09 3.19 -4.28
N GLU A 186 16.59 2.50 -5.31
CA GLU A 186 17.10 3.11 -6.54
C GLU A 186 16.02 3.90 -7.27
N LEU A 187 14.76 3.44 -7.26
CA LEU A 187 13.64 4.20 -7.84
C LEU A 187 13.48 5.57 -7.16
N ARG A 188 13.58 5.64 -5.84
CA ARG A 188 13.51 6.91 -5.10
C ARG A 188 14.72 7.81 -5.37
N GLU A 189 15.92 7.23 -5.40
CA GLU A 189 17.16 7.96 -5.70
C GLU A 189 17.14 8.55 -7.11
N ASN A 190 16.49 7.89 -8.06
CA ASN A 190 16.21 8.39 -9.40
C ASN A 190 14.95 9.27 -9.48
N HIS A 191 14.57 9.92 -8.38
CA HIS A 191 13.42 10.83 -8.32
C HIS A 191 12.11 10.21 -8.82
N TRP A 192 11.89 8.94 -8.50
CA TRP A 192 10.71 8.16 -8.89
C TRP A 192 10.53 7.97 -10.40
N VAL A 193 11.57 8.19 -11.19
CA VAL A 193 11.55 7.95 -12.64
C VAL A 193 11.84 6.47 -12.90
N PRO A 194 10.93 5.71 -13.55
CA PRO A 194 11.19 4.32 -13.89
C PRO A 194 12.39 4.17 -14.83
N ARG A 195 13.20 3.13 -14.63
CA ARG A 195 14.31 2.80 -15.54
C ARG A 195 13.75 2.48 -16.94
N LYS A 196 14.44 2.94 -18.00
CA LYS A 196 14.03 2.72 -19.41
C LYS A 196 13.76 1.25 -19.76
N ALA A 197 14.51 0.30 -19.17
CA ALA A 197 14.29 -1.14 -19.35
C ALA A 197 12.89 -1.62 -18.93
N PHE A 198 12.20 -0.92 -18.02
CA PHE A 198 10.83 -1.25 -17.61
C PHE A 198 9.77 -0.72 -18.60
N LEU A 199 10.09 0.33 -19.36
CA LEU A 199 9.24 0.87 -20.42
C LEU A 199 9.30 0.02 -21.70
N ASP A 200 10.48 -0.49 -22.04
CA ASP A 200 10.68 -1.34 -23.24
C ASP A 200 10.18 -2.79 -23.06
N ASN A 201 10.17 -3.32 -21.83
CA ASN A 201 9.75 -4.69 -21.54
C ASN A 201 8.27 -4.84 -21.16
N GLY A 202 7.49 -3.75 -21.22
CA GLY A 202 6.04 -3.80 -21.03
C GLY A 202 5.31 -4.22 -22.31
N PRO A 203 4.06 -4.75 -22.22
CA PRO A 203 3.25 -5.00 -23.40
C PRO A 203 3.02 -3.69 -24.15
N LYS A 204 3.61 -3.58 -25.35
CA LYS A 204 3.42 -2.43 -26.23
C LYS A 204 1.96 -2.35 -26.66
N THR A 205 1.38 -1.16 -26.63
CA THR A 205 0.05 -0.92 -27.19
C THR A 205 0.08 -1.10 -28.71
N ILE A 206 -1.04 -1.49 -29.32
CA ILE A 206 -1.13 -1.65 -30.78
C ILE A 206 -0.70 -0.37 -31.53
N THR A 207 -0.92 0.79 -30.92
CA THR A 207 -0.51 2.11 -31.43
C THR A 207 1.01 2.26 -31.47
N GLN A 208 1.72 1.82 -30.43
CA GLN A 208 3.18 1.85 -30.36
C GLN A 208 3.82 0.87 -31.35
N ILE A 209 3.23 -0.32 -31.53
CA ILE A 209 3.69 -1.29 -32.54
C ILE A 209 3.55 -0.72 -33.96
N ARG A 210 2.44 -0.04 -34.26
CA ARG A 210 2.21 0.58 -35.57
C ARG A 210 3.16 1.74 -35.85
N GLN A 211 3.56 2.51 -34.84
CA GLN A 211 4.53 3.61 -35.00
C GLN A 211 5.95 3.09 -35.21
N ASP A 212 6.34 2.01 -34.53
CA ASP A 212 7.66 1.39 -34.71
C ASP A 212 7.80 0.69 -36.09
N ALA A 213 6.70 0.17 -36.66
CA ALA A 213 6.69 -0.48 -37.98
C ALA A 213 6.73 0.51 -39.17
N VAL A 214 6.59 1.81 -38.92
CA VAL A 214 6.62 2.88 -39.94
C VAL A 214 7.99 3.57 -40.00
N LYS A 215 8.94 3.17 -39.13
CA LYS A 215 10.37 3.49 -39.25
C LYS A 215 11.10 2.42 -40.04
#